data_AF-A0AA88YPK6-F1
#
_entry.id   AF-A0AA88YPK6-F1
#
_cell.length_a   1.000
_cell.length_b   1.000
_cell.length_c   1.000
_cell.angle_alpha   90.00
_cell.angle_beta   90.00
_cell.angle_gamma   90.00
#
_symmetry.space_group_name_H-M   'P 1'
#
loop_
_entity.id
_entity.type
_entity.pdbx_description
1 polymer ?
#
loop_
_entity_poly.entity_id
_entity_poly.type
_entity_poly.pdbx_seq_one_letter_code
_entity_poly.pdbx_strand_id
1 'polypeptide(L)'
;MSGPININTAPLEQLKTIPNIGEKRAQALITLREERGTLSVEDVKMMSAIPNTIWDPLLNDGKITFETELAEPEESQIDELKHEIREYRRLYRAEQEQNKKLSIRLEEVEKGCDQKIKEFESTCKDQIREAQIDFEFKLERERSLRTAPRERVLFEREEGKGDKDFSFVDQLAPQGIYARKFKNEHDDRTEVSQSRKNEERGVCQRKYEGPSPPKMSTFDGKSDWRPFYTQF
;
A
#
# COMPACT_ATOMS: atom_id res chain seq x y z
N MET A 1 67.52 -32.60 -0.27
CA MET A 1 66.43 -31.62 -0.10
C MET A 1 65.19 -32.41 0.28
N SER A 2 64.66 -32.21 1.49
CA SER A 2 63.38 -32.82 1.90
C SER A 2 62.26 -32.01 1.25
N GLY A 3 61.36 -32.66 0.51
CA GLY A 3 60.21 -32.02 -0.10
C GLY A 3 59.18 -31.51 0.93
N PRO A 4 58.16 -30.76 0.49
CA PRO A 4 57.06 -30.32 1.36
C PRO A 4 56.39 -31.51 2.04
N ILE A 5 56.07 -31.33 3.32
CA ILE A 5 55.39 -32.35 4.13
C ILE A 5 53.89 -32.02 4.17
N ASN A 6 53.07 -32.97 3.75
CA ASN A 6 51.62 -32.81 3.79
C ASN A 6 51.07 -33.03 5.22
N ILE A 7 50.41 -32.01 5.79
CA ILE A 7 49.86 -32.06 7.16
C ILE A 7 48.63 -32.95 7.27
N ASN A 8 48.02 -33.42 6.20
CA ASN A 8 46.89 -34.35 6.29
C ASN A 8 47.35 -35.82 6.26
N THR A 9 48.43 -36.14 5.54
CA THR A 9 48.88 -37.52 5.31
C THR A 9 50.16 -37.90 6.06
N ALA A 10 50.97 -36.94 6.52
CA ALA A 10 52.28 -37.25 7.11
C ALA A 10 52.19 -37.98 8.46
N PRO A 11 52.98 -39.06 8.70
CA PRO A 11 53.08 -39.73 9.99
C PRO A 11 53.82 -38.88 11.04
N LEU A 12 53.68 -39.26 12.33
CA LEU A 12 54.28 -38.56 13.47
C LEU A 12 55.78 -38.28 13.29
N GLU A 13 56.54 -39.28 12.82
CA GLU A 13 57.99 -39.17 12.61
C GLU A 13 58.35 -38.14 11.55
N GLN A 14 57.51 -37.97 10.52
CA GLN A 14 57.72 -36.98 9.48
C GLN A 14 57.32 -35.56 9.94
N LEU A 15 56.30 -35.44 10.80
CA LEU A 15 55.92 -34.15 11.40
C LEU A 15 56.98 -33.61 12.36
N LYS A 16 57.68 -34.50 13.10
CA LYS A 16 58.78 -34.14 14.01
C LYS A 16 59.99 -33.54 13.28
N THR A 17 60.16 -33.82 12.00
CA THR A 17 61.27 -33.30 11.18
C THR A 17 61.09 -31.84 10.78
N ILE A 18 59.90 -31.28 10.99
CA ILE A 18 59.58 -29.89 10.64
C ILE A 18 60.22 -28.95 11.68
N PRO A 19 60.94 -27.89 11.25
CA PRO A 19 61.56 -26.96 12.18
C PRO A 19 60.50 -26.30 13.08
N ASN A 20 60.79 -26.22 14.38
CA ASN A 20 59.90 -25.70 15.41
C ASN A 20 58.61 -26.52 15.68
N ILE A 21 58.47 -27.73 15.11
CA ILE A 21 57.42 -28.69 15.46
C ILE A 21 58.06 -29.91 16.12
N GLY A 22 57.97 -29.96 17.45
CA GLY A 22 58.40 -31.12 18.24
C GLY A 22 57.29 -32.14 18.46
N GLU A 23 57.59 -33.21 19.20
CA GLU A 23 56.68 -34.33 19.47
C GLU A 23 55.32 -33.91 20.04
N LYS A 24 55.29 -33.02 21.04
CA LYS A 24 54.03 -32.53 21.63
C LYS A 24 53.12 -31.84 20.61
N ARG A 25 53.72 -31.11 19.66
CA ARG A 25 53.01 -30.36 18.62
C ARG A 25 52.55 -31.27 17.48
N ALA A 26 53.40 -32.23 17.11
CA ALA A 26 53.06 -33.26 16.14
C ALA A 26 51.91 -34.15 16.62
N GLN A 27 51.86 -34.49 17.92
CA GLN A 27 50.74 -35.21 18.52
C GLN A 27 49.45 -34.40 18.49
N ALA A 28 49.50 -33.11 18.84
CA ALA A 28 48.33 -32.22 18.77
C ALA A 28 47.75 -32.11 17.35
N LEU A 29 48.61 -32.17 16.32
CA LEU A 29 48.18 -32.21 14.93
C LEU A 29 47.44 -33.50 14.60
N ILE A 30 47.94 -34.65 15.05
CA ILE A 30 47.27 -35.94 14.83
C ILE A 30 45.92 -35.99 15.53
N THR A 31 45.84 -35.52 16.78
CA THR A 31 44.55 -35.46 17.49
C THR A 31 43.56 -34.54 16.78
N LEU A 32 44.01 -33.42 16.22
CA LEU A 32 43.14 -32.56 15.42
C LEU A 32 42.67 -33.23 14.13
N ARG A 33 43.50 -34.05 13.48
CA ARG A 33 43.06 -34.86 12.32
C ARG A 33 42.00 -35.87 12.73
N GLU A 34 42.14 -36.51 13.89
CA GLU A 34 41.15 -37.48 14.38
C GLU A 34 39.81 -36.79 14.71
N GLU A 35 39.84 -35.55 15.20
CA GLU A 35 38.62 -34.79 15.54
C GLU A 35 37.92 -34.15 14.34
N ARG A 36 38.67 -33.53 13.41
CA ARG A 36 38.11 -32.77 12.27
C ARG A 36 38.22 -33.48 10.93
N GLY A 37 39.06 -34.50 10.80
CA GLY A 37 39.39 -35.14 9.54
C GLY A 37 40.43 -34.34 8.76
N THR A 38 40.06 -33.87 7.57
CA THR A 38 40.94 -33.08 6.69
C THR A 38 41.12 -31.68 7.27
N LEU A 39 42.38 -31.29 7.54
CA LEU A 39 42.69 -29.97 8.10
C LEU A 39 42.91 -28.95 6.98
N SER A 40 42.28 -27.78 7.11
CA SER A 40 42.60 -26.57 6.35
C SER A 40 43.64 -25.72 7.08
N VAL A 41 44.21 -24.74 6.36
CA VAL A 41 45.14 -23.74 6.92
C VAL A 41 44.49 -23.00 8.09
N GLU A 42 43.20 -22.69 7.98
CA GLU A 42 42.43 -22.00 9.02
C GLU A 42 42.29 -22.84 10.29
N ASP A 43 42.04 -24.14 10.16
CA ASP A 43 41.88 -25.05 11.31
C ASP A 43 43.15 -25.11 12.14
N VAL A 44 44.29 -25.13 11.43
CA VAL A 44 45.60 -25.17 12.05
C VAL A 44 45.96 -23.84 12.74
N LYS A 45 45.49 -22.70 12.22
CA LYS A 45 45.62 -21.38 12.86
C LYS A 45 44.72 -21.22 14.09
N MET A 46 43.61 -21.95 14.16
CA MET A 46 42.74 -21.96 15.35
C MET A 46 43.28 -22.85 16.47
N MET A 47 44.24 -23.73 16.19
CA MET A 47 44.85 -24.59 17.20
C MET A 47 45.68 -23.78 18.20
N SER A 48 45.32 -23.86 19.49
CA SER A 48 46.06 -23.18 20.57
C SER A 48 47.47 -23.74 20.81
N ALA A 49 47.73 -24.99 20.41
CA ALA A 49 49.00 -25.68 20.67
C ALA A 49 50.19 -25.13 19.85
N ILE A 50 49.93 -24.46 18.71
CA ILE A 50 50.97 -23.92 17.83
C ILE A 50 50.61 -22.50 17.39
N PRO A 51 51.39 -21.49 17.78
CA PRO A 51 51.11 -20.10 17.41
C PRO A 51 51.33 -19.83 15.92
N ASN A 52 50.58 -18.87 15.37
CA ASN A 52 50.64 -18.47 13.96
C ASN A 52 52.03 -18.03 13.50
N THR A 53 52.83 -17.46 14.42
CA THR A 53 54.22 -17.07 14.16
C THR A 53 55.12 -18.23 13.72
N ILE A 54 54.72 -19.47 14.01
CA ILE A 54 55.43 -20.68 13.57
C ILE A 54 54.85 -21.21 12.27
N TRP A 55 53.52 -21.15 12.09
CA TRP A 55 52.86 -21.63 10.88
C TRP A 55 53.15 -20.80 9.65
N ASP A 56 53.07 -19.47 9.77
CA ASP A 56 53.19 -18.57 8.62
C ASP A 56 54.55 -18.70 7.90
N PRO A 57 55.71 -18.78 8.59
CA PRO A 57 56.99 -19.03 7.94
C PRO A 57 57.08 -20.40 7.26
N LEU A 58 56.49 -21.45 7.84
CA LEU A 58 56.58 -22.81 7.30
C LEU A 58 55.75 -22.99 6.03
N LEU A 59 54.60 -22.30 5.96
CA LEU A 59 53.75 -22.18 4.78
C LEU A 59 54.45 -21.37 3.69
N ASN A 60 55.02 -20.20 4.04
CA ASN A 60 55.70 -19.32 3.09
C ASN A 60 56.98 -19.96 2.52
N ASP A 61 57.72 -20.71 3.34
CA ASP A 61 58.91 -21.45 2.91
C ASP A 61 58.57 -22.68 2.06
N GLY A 62 57.29 -23.03 1.91
CA GLY A 62 56.86 -24.23 1.18
C GLY A 62 57.34 -25.53 1.82
N LYS A 63 57.63 -25.53 3.13
CA LYS A 63 58.02 -26.74 3.89
C LYS A 63 56.83 -27.62 4.21
N ILE A 64 55.65 -27.01 4.24
CA ILE A 64 54.40 -27.63 4.64
C ILE A 64 53.35 -27.40 3.56
N THR A 65 52.61 -28.44 3.22
CA THR A 65 51.46 -28.34 2.32
C THR A 65 50.21 -28.85 3.01
N PHE A 66 49.10 -28.19 2.71
CA PHE A 66 47.77 -28.72 2.92
C PHE A 66 47.32 -29.10 1.52
N GLU A 67 47.42 -30.38 1.17
CA GLU A 67 46.66 -30.84 0.01
C GLU A 67 45.20 -30.79 0.43
N THR A 68 44.62 -29.60 0.32
CA THR A 68 43.23 -29.50 -0.08
C THR A 68 43.25 -30.07 -1.47
N GLU A 69 42.81 -31.31 -1.61
CA GLU A 69 42.35 -31.77 -2.91
C GLU A 69 41.33 -30.71 -3.35
N LEU A 70 41.78 -29.77 -4.18
CA LEU A 70 40.91 -29.13 -5.14
C LEU A 70 40.46 -30.29 -6.01
N ALA A 71 39.48 -31.04 -5.51
CA ALA A 71 38.76 -32.01 -6.29
C ALA A 71 38.20 -31.18 -7.42
N GLU A 72 38.85 -31.28 -8.59
CA GLU A 72 38.30 -30.70 -9.79
C GLU A 72 36.88 -31.24 -9.86
N PRO A 73 35.85 -30.36 -9.83
CA PRO A 73 34.48 -30.83 -9.75
C PRO A 73 34.29 -31.80 -10.90
N GLU A 74 33.79 -33.01 -10.59
CA GLU A 74 33.61 -34.05 -11.59
C GLU A 74 32.88 -33.43 -12.79
N GLU A 75 33.37 -33.69 -14.00
CA GLU A 75 32.91 -33.00 -15.22
C GLU A 75 31.38 -33.08 -15.40
N SER A 76 30.77 -34.15 -14.86
CA SER A 76 29.32 -34.34 -14.70
C SER A 76 28.62 -33.27 -13.86
N GLN A 77 29.17 -32.91 -12.69
CA GLN A 77 28.59 -31.91 -11.79
C GLN A 77 28.63 -30.51 -12.41
N ILE A 78 29.69 -30.21 -13.16
CA ILE A 78 29.82 -28.95 -13.89
C ILE A 78 28.75 -28.88 -14.99
N ASP A 79 28.51 -29.97 -15.71
CA ASP A 79 27.55 -30.00 -16.81
C ASP A 79 26.10 -29.93 -16.32
N GLU A 80 25.78 -30.56 -15.19
CA GLU A 80 24.50 -30.39 -14.50
C GLU A 80 24.28 -28.93 -14.08
N LEU A 81 25.26 -28.30 -13.44
CA LEU A 81 25.19 -26.88 -13.07
C LEU A 81 25.05 -25.95 -14.29
N LYS A 82 25.76 -26.23 -15.38
CA LYS A 82 25.61 -25.48 -16.63
C LYS A 82 24.22 -25.65 -17.23
N HIS A 83 23.65 -26.85 -17.17
CA HIS A 83 22.29 -27.13 -17.63
C HIS A 83 21.27 -26.36 -16.77
N GLU A 84 21.44 -26.39 -15.45
CA GLU A 84 20.57 -25.66 -14.53
C GLU A 84 20.61 -24.14 -14.76
N ILE A 85 21.81 -23.57 -14.92
CA ILE A 85 21.98 -22.15 -15.28
C ILE A 85 21.29 -21.82 -16.62
N ARG A 86 21.33 -22.74 -17.59
CA ARG A 86 20.68 -22.56 -18.89
C ARG A 86 19.16 -22.53 -18.75
N GLU A 87 18.59 -23.43 -17.96
CA GLU A 87 17.16 -23.49 -17.70
C GLU A 87 16.68 -22.27 -16.91
N TYR A 88 17.40 -21.82 -15.87
CA TYR A 88 17.05 -20.58 -15.17
C TYR A 88 17.04 -19.37 -16.11
N ARG A 89 18.04 -19.25 -17.00
CA ARG A 89 18.06 -18.18 -18.00
C ARG A 89 16.86 -18.25 -18.94
N ARG A 90 16.40 -19.45 -19.29
CA ARG A 90 15.21 -19.65 -20.14
C ARG A 90 13.94 -19.21 -19.41
N LEU A 91 13.75 -19.66 -18.18
CA LEU A 91 12.58 -19.31 -17.36
C LEU A 91 12.50 -17.80 -17.13
N TYR A 92 13.62 -17.18 -16.78
CA TYR A 92 13.69 -15.74 -16.58
C TYR A 92 13.30 -14.98 -17.85
N ARG A 93 13.78 -15.39 -19.03
CA ARG A 93 13.36 -14.77 -20.30
C ARG A 93 11.86 -14.90 -20.55
N ALA A 94 11.27 -16.06 -20.30
CA ALA A 94 9.84 -16.30 -20.48
C ALA A 94 9.00 -15.42 -19.53
N GLU A 95 9.43 -15.27 -18.28
CA GLU A 95 8.80 -14.38 -17.30
C GLU A 95 8.85 -12.91 -17.75
N GLN A 96 10.00 -12.46 -18.25
CA GLN A 96 10.12 -11.10 -18.80
C GLN A 96 9.17 -10.87 -19.98
N GLU A 97 8.98 -11.85 -20.85
CA GLU A 97 8.00 -11.77 -21.94
C GLU A 97 6.56 -11.72 -21.43
N GLN A 98 6.21 -12.50 -20.41
CA GLN A 98 4.90 -12.44 -19.79
C GLN A 98 4.64 -11.07 -19.16
N ASN A 99 5.61 -10.52 -18.42
CA ASN A 99 5.50 -9.20 -17.81
C ASN A 99 5.31 -8.10 -18.86
N LYS A 100 6.01 -8.17 -20.00
CA LYS A 100 5.78 -7.27 -21.13
C LYS A 100 4.37 -7.37 -21.68
N LYS A 101 3.86 -8.59 -21.87
CA LYS A 101 2.47 -8.82 -22.34
C LYS A 101 1.46 -8.25 -21.36
N LEU A 102 1.68 -8.44 -20.05
CA LEU A 102 0.83 -7.89 -19.00
C LEU A 102 0.86 -6.36 -19.00
N SER A 103 2.04 -5.75 -19.14
CA SER A 103 2.19 -4.29 -19.24
C SER A 103 1.38 -3.71 -20.39
N ILE A 104 1.44 -4.33 -21.58
CA ILE A 104 0.68 -3.87 -22.75
C ILE A 104 -0.83 -3.97 -22.49
N ARG A 105 -1.29 -5.10 -21.91
CA ARG A 105 -2.71 -5.28 -21.57
C ARG A 105 -3.21 -4.26 -20.56
N LEU A 106 -2.40 -3.93 -19.56
CA LEU A 106 -2.74 -2.89 -18.59
C LEU A 106 -2.90 -1.53 -19.28
N GLU A 107 -1.97 -1.18 -20.17
CA GLU A 107 -2.05 0.06 -20.94
C GLU A 107 -3.30 0.12 -21.85
N GLU A 108 -3.70 -1.00 -22.46
CA GLU A 108 -4.94 -1.11 -23.24
C GLU A 108 -6.18 -0.89 -22.36
N VAL A 109 -6.20 -1.47 -21.16
CA VAL A 109 -7.31 -1.29 -20.21
C VAL A 109 -7.39 0.17 -19.74
N GLU A 110 -6.26 0.81 -19.44
CA GLU A 110 -6.21 2.23 -19.06
C GLU A 110 -6.78 3.13 -20.16
N LYS A 111 -6.35 2.92 -21.41
CA LYS A 111 -6.90 3.64 -22.57
C LYS A 111 -8.40 3.42 -22.72
N GLY A 112 -8.88 2.20 -22.48
CA GLY A 112 -10.31 1.88 -22.51
C GLY A 112 -11.10 2.59 -21.40
N CYS A 113 -10.54 2.69 -20.19
CA CYS A 113 -11.13 3.45 -19.09
C CYS A 113 -11.21 4.95 -19.42
N ASP A 114 -10.13 5.53 -19.94
CA ASP A 114 -10.10 6.95 -20.34
C ASP A 114 -11.13 7.29 -21.40
N GLN A 115 -11.33 6.39 -22.38
CA GLN A 115 -12.36 6.55 -23.40
C GLN A 115 -13.76 6.58 -22.77
N LYS A 116 -14.07 5.62 -21.90
CA LYS A 116 -15.36 5.57 -21.20
C LYS A 116 -15.60 6.79 -20.31
N ILE A 117 -14.56 7.28 -19.64
CA ILE A 117 -14.64 8.52 -18.84
C ILE A 117 -15.01 9.70 -19.74
N LYS A 118 -14.34 9.84 -20.89
CA LYS A 118 -14.63 10.92 -21.86
C LYS A 118 -16.06 10.85 -22.40
N GLU A 119 -16.53 9.65 -22.74
CA GLU A 119 -17.91 9.42 -23.20
C GLU A 119 -18.94 9.77 -22.12
N PHE A 120 -18.66 9.38 -20.88
CA PHE A 120 -19.51 9.72 -19.74
C PHE A 120 -19.55 11.24 -19.51
N GLU A 121 -18.41 11.91 -19.54
CA GLU A 121 -18.33 13.36 -19.41
C GLU A 121 -19.08 14.09 -20.52
N SER A 122 -18.99 13.64 -21.78
CA SER A 122 -19.75 14.26 -22.87
C SER A 122 -21.25 14.07 -22.67
N THR A 123 -21.67 12.86 -22.27
CA THR A 123 -23.08 12.56 -21.99
C THR A 123 -23.62 13.44 -20.86
N CYS A 124 -22.87 13.58 -19.76
CA CYS A 124 -23.26 14.47 -18.66
C CYS A 124 -23.33 15.94 -19.09
N LYS A 125 -22.38 16.41 -19.90
CA LYS A 125 -22.39 17.79 -20.42
C LYS A 125 -23.64 18.05 -21.26
N ASP A 126 -24.04 17.10 -22.10
CA ASP A 126 -25.23 17.24 -22.94
C ASP A 126 -26.52 17.21 -22.11
N GLN A 127 -26.63 16.33 -21.11
CA GLN A 127 -27.75 16.35 -20.16
C GLN A 127 -27.87 17.66 -19.39
N ILE A 128 -26.74 18.24 -18.97
CA ILE A 128 -26.75 19.55 -18.29
C ILE A 128 -27.24 20.64 -19.24
N ARG A 129 -26.80 20.65 -20.50
CA ARG A 129 -27.27 21.62 -21.51
C ARG A 129 -28.76 21.49 -21.77
N GLU A 130 -29.27 20.27 -21.90
CA GLU A 130 -30.70 20.01 -22.09
C GLU A 130 -31.51 20.51 -20.90
N ALA A 131 -31.08 20.20 -19.66
CA ALA A 131 -31.72 20.69 -18.46
C ALA A 131 -31.69 22.23 -18.33
N GLN A 132 -30.62 22.88 -18.81
CA GLN A 132 -30.53 24.34 -18.87
C GLN A 132 -31.54 24.94 -19.84
N ILE A 133 -31.66 24.37 -21.05
CA ILE A 133 -32.63 24.80 -22.06
C ILE A 133 -34.06 24.62 -21.52
N ASP A 134 -34.36 23.47 -20.93
CA ASP A 134 -35.67 23.20 -20.31
C ASP A 134 -36.00 24.18 -19.19
N PHE A 135 -35.00 24.56 -18.40
CA PHE A 135 -35.15 25.53 -17.33
C PHE A 135 -35.42 26.94 -17.86
N GLU A 136 -34.68 27.37 -18.87
CA GLU A 136 -34.93 28.65 -19.55
C GLU A 136 -36.31 28.69 -20.18
N PHE A 137 -36.73 27.61 -20.84
CA PHE A 137 -38.07 27.50 -21.43
C PHE A 137 -39.17 27.60 -20.37
N LYS A 138 -39.00 26.95 -19.21
CA LYS A 138 -39.93 27.08 -18.08
C LYS A 138 -39.99 28.51 -17.53
N LEU A 139 -38.84 29.17 -17.39
CA LEU A 139 -38.74 30.57 -16.97
C LEU A 139 -39.47 31.51 -17.94
N GLU A 140 -39.26 31.31 -19.24
CA GLU A 140 -39.88 32.13 -20.27
C GLU A 140 -41.40 31.94 -20.30
N ARG A 141 -41.87 30.69 -20.18
CA ARG A 141 -43.30 30.39 -20.01
C ARG A 141 -43.90 31.09 -18.79
N GLU A 142 -43.22 31.08 -17.64
CA GLU A 142 -43.69 31.80 -16.46
C GLU A 142 -43.72 33.32 -16.65
N ARG A 143 -42.72 33.89 -17.33
CA ARG A 143 -42.70 35.32 -17.64
C ARG A 143 -43.88 35.72 -18.52
N SER A 144 -44.19 34.94 -19.56
CA SER A 144 -45.36 35.15 -20.43
C SER A 144 -46.69 35.08 -19.66
N LEU A 145 -46.81 34.18 -18.68
CA LEU A 145 -48.01 34.08 -17.84
C LEU A 145 -48.17 35.29 -16.90
N ARG A 146 -47.08 35.91 -16.45
CA ARG A 146 -47.12 37.12 -15.59
C ARG A 146 -47.41 38.40 -16.37
N THR A 147 -47.05 38.46 -17.66
CA THR A 147 -47.30 39.62 -18.53
C THR A 147 -48.62 39.54 -19.29
N ALA A 148 -49.34 38.41 -19.22
CA ALA A 148 -50.68 38.27 -19.77
C ALA A 148 -51.63 39.31 -19.13
N PRO A 149 -52.38 40.10 -19.91
CA PRO A 149 -53.31 41.06 -19.35
C PRO A 149 -54.33 40.30 -18.49
N ARG A 150 -54.45 40.67 -17.21
CA ARG A 150 -55.60 40.25 -16.41
C ARG A 150 -56.84 40.76 -17.11
N GLU A 151 -57.55 39.90 -17.84
CA GLU A 151 -58.90 40.18 -18.27
C GLU A 151 -59.70 40.48 -17.01
N ARG A 152 -59.95 41.78 -16.79
CA ARG A 152 -61.01 42.22 -15.90
C ARG A 152 -62.29 41.76 -16.57
N VAL A 153 -62.75 40.58 -16.20
CA VAL A 153 -64.15 40.21 -16.36
C VAL A 153 -64.90 41.15 -15.41
N LEU A 154 -65.26 42.34 -15.93
CA LEU A 154 -66.33 43.14 -15.38
C LEU A 154 -67.60 42.33 -15.61
N PHE A 155 -67.89 41.45 -14.66
CA PHE A 155 -69.24 40.90 -14.53
C PHE A 155 -70.14 42.10 -14.25
N GLU A 156 -70.97 42.47 -15.23
CA GLU A 156 -72.06 43.40 -15.04
C GLU A 156 -72.91 42.86 -13.89
N ARG A 157 -72.77 43.50 -12.72
CA ARG A 157 -73.60 43.22 -11.57
C ARG A 157 -74.94 43.88 -11.86
N GLU A 158 -75.84 43.13 -12.49
CA GLU A 158 -77.26 43.46 -12.43
C GLU A 158 -77.65 43.55 -10.95
N GLU A 159 -78.06 44.75 -10.52
CA GLU A 159 -78.57 45.00 -9.18
C GLU A 159 -79.95 44.33 -9.01
N GLY A 160 -79.91 43.02 -8.79
CA GLY A 160 -81.05 42.20 -8.36
C GLY A 160 -81.08 42.12 -6.84
N LYS A 161 -82.03 42.83 -6.24
CA LYS A 161 -82.42 42.77 -4.82
C LYS A 161 -82.75 41.34 -4.38
N GLY A 162 -82.46 41.03 -3.11
CA GLY A 162 -83.24 40.06 -2.34
C GLY A 162 -82.46 38.90 -1.73
N ASP A 163 -82.07 39.09 -0.47
CA ASP A 163 -82.09 38.10 0.62
C ASP A 163 -81.75 36.64 0.30
N LYS A 164 -80.49 36.23 0.56
CA LYS A 164 -80.14 34.85 0.97
C LYS A 164 -78.93 34.84 1.90
N ASP A 165 -79.22 34.75 3.19
CA ASP A 165 -78.52 33.98 4.23
C ASP A 165 -77.01 33.77 4.08
N PHE A 166 -76.22 34.61 4.76
CA PHE A 166 -74.81 34.38 5.06
C PHE A 166 -74.66 33.33 6.18
N SER A 167 -75.03 32.07 5.92
CA SER A 167 -74.83 30.97 6.87
C SER A 167 -73.93 29.85 6.32
N PHE A 168 -73.15 30.12 5.27
CA PHE A 168 -72.26 29.12 4.66
C PHE A 168 -70.77 29.33 4.93
N VAL A 169 -70.33 30.56 5.27
CA VAL A 169 -68.90 30.88 5.37
C VAL A 169 -68.31 30.58 6.74
N ASP A 170 -69.13 30.43 7.79
CA ASP A 170 -68.67 30.12 9.15
C ASP A 170 -68.58 28.62 9.47
N GLN A 171 -68.95 27.73 8.55
CA GLN A 171 -68.89 26.27 8.76
C GLN A 171 -67.64 25.58 8.20
N LEU A 172 -66.72 26.31 7.55
CA LEU A 172 -65.48 25.75 6.99
C LEU A 172 -64.21 26.20 7.70
N ALA A 173 -64.31 27.08 8.69
CA ALA A 173 -63.17 27.41 9.54
C ALA A 173 -63.08 26.40 10.70
N PRO A 174 -62.10 25.49 10.74
CA PRO A 174 -61.83 24.77 11.97
C PRO A 174 -61.47 25.78 13.06
N GLN A 175 -62.36 25.92 14.04
CA GLN A 175 -62.12 26.66 15.27
C GLN A 175 -60.89 26.05 15.96
N GLY A 176 -59.72 26.71 15.87
CA GLY A 176 -58.57 26.32 16.71
C GLY A 176 -57.16 26.54 16.21
N ILE A 177 -56.89 26.99 14.97
CA ILE A 177 -55.49 27.02 14.47
C ILE A 177 -54.82 28.41 14.57
N TYR A 178 -55.58 29.51 14.55
CA TYR A 178 -54.99 30.87 14.58
C TYR A 178 -55.14 31.60 15.92
N ALA A 179 -55.17 30.88 17.04
CA ALA A 179 -55.07 31.48 18.37
C ALA A 179 -53.61 31.48 18.88
N ARG A 180 -52.68 32.14 18.18
CA ARG A 180 -51.40 32.53 18.79
C ARG A 180 -51.51 33.99 19.22
N LYS A 181 -51.81 34.15 20.51
CA LYS A 181 -51.85 35.43 21.22
C LYS A 181 -50.54 36.19 20.99
N PHE A 182 -50.60 37.32 20.28
CA PHE A 182 -49.58 38.35 20.40
C PHE A 182 -49.80 39.06 21.74
N LYS A 183 -48.87 38.85 22.68
CA LYS A 183 -48.63 39.82 23.75
C LYS A 183 -47.47 40.69 23.28
N ASN A 184 -47.77 41.95 23.02
CA ASN A 184 -46.79 43.02 22.99
C ASN A 184 -46.55 43.46 24.43
N GLU A 185 -45.29 43.64 24.83
CA GLU A 185 -44.91 44.63 25.83
C GLU A 185 -43.41 44.97 25.70
N HIS A 186 -43.18 46.23 25.30
CA HIS A 186 -42.07 47.16 25.53
C HIS A 186 -40.61 46.88 25.10
N ASP A 187 -40.14 47.75 24.18
CA ASP A 187 -39.02 48.72 24.28
C ASP A 187 -37.83 48.35 25.21
N ASP A 188 -36.55 48.54 24.85
CA ASP A 188 -35.94 49.72 24.24
C ASP A 188 -34.44 49.41 23.99
N ARG A 189 -33.84 49.97 22.91
CA ARG A 189 -32.37 50.18 22.69
C ARG A 189 -31.49 48.91 22.54
N THR A 190 -30.51 48.79 21.65
CA THR A 190 -29.47 49.74 21.25
C THR A 190 -28.71 49.15 20.06
N GLU A 191 -28.26 50.00 19.15
CA GLU A 191 -27.30 49.69 18.09
C GLU A 191 -26.00 49.08 18.64
N VAL A 192 -25.50 48.01 18.03
CA VAL A 192 -24.08 47.62 18.16
C VAL A 192 -23.54 47.10 16.83
N SER A 193 -22.70 47.94 16.24
CA SER A 193 -21.64 47.61 15.29
C SER A 193 -20.67 46.57 15.86
N GLN A 194 -20.19 45.70 14.98
CA GLN A 194 -18.85 45.07 15.01
C GLN A 194 -18.41 44.36 16.30
N SER A 195 -18.23 43.04 16.24
CA SER A 195 -16.89 42.41 16.33
C SER A 195 -16.96 40.89 16.47
N ARG A 196 -16.04 40.26 15.73
CA ARG A 196 -15.47 38.91 15.86
C ARG A 196 -15.76 38.18 17.18
N LYS A 197 -16.15 36.91 17.07
CA LYS A 197 -15.48 35.78 17.74
C LYS A 197 -15.85 34.45 17.08
N ASN A 198 -14.84 33.60 16.97
CA ASN A 198 -14.89 32.22 16.50
C ASN A 198 -15.97 31.43 17.23
N GLU A 199 -16.72 30.59 16.51
CA GLU A 199 -17.25 29.36 17.07
C GLU A 199 -17.35 28.30 15.98
N GLU A 200 -16.84 27.13 16.36
CA GLU A 200 -16.52 25.99 15.54
C GLU A 200 -17.79 25.41 14.90
N ARG A 201 -17.76 25.19 13.58
CA ARG A 201 -18.84 24.47 12.91
C ARG A 201 -18.82 23.02 13.40
N GLY A 202 -19.76 22.71 14.28
CA GLY A 202 -20.07 21.36 14.73
C GLY A 202 -20.24 20.42 13.54
N VAL A 203 -19.30 19.50 13.41
CA VAL A 203 -19.41 18.33 12.55
C VAL A 203 -20.50 17.45 13.14
N CYS A 204 -21.57 17.19 12.38
CA CYS A 204 -22.55 16.17 12.70
C CYS A 204 -21.86 14.79 12.77
N GLN A 205 -21.43 14.38 13.97
CA GLN A 205 -21.01 13.01 14.22
C GLN A 205 -22.26 12.12 14.28
N ARG A 206 -22.58 11.46 13.16
CA ARG A 206 -23.45 10.28 13.20
C ARG A 206 -22.72 9.20 14.01
N LYS A 207 -23.29 8.81 15.15
CA LYS A 207 -22.85 7.65 15.92
C LYS A 207 -23.03 6.41 15.04
N TYR A 208 -21.92 5.81 14.59
CA TYR A 208 -21.93 4.52 13.93
C TYR A 208 -22.02 3.42 15.01
N GLU A 209 -23.12 2.66 15.04
CA GLU A 209 -23.29 1.46 15.89
C GLU A 209 -22.84 0.18 15.13
N GLY A 210 -21.77 0.28 14.35
CA GLY A 210 -21.18 -0.87 13.66
C GLY A 210 -19.96 -1.42 14.42
N PRO A 211 -19.57 -2.70 14.20
CA PRO A 211 -18.30 -3.20 14.72
C PRO A 211 -17.17 -2.27 14.28
N SER A 212 -16.26 -1.96 15.21
CA SER A 212 -15.16 -1.04 14.94
C SER A 212 -14.43 -1.47 13.67
N PRO A 213 -14.15 -0.54 12.74
CA PRO A 213 -13.48 -0.89 11.50
C PRO A 213 -12.15 -1.58 11.82
N PRO A 214 -11.77 -2.61 11.05
CA PRO A 214 -10.53 -3.34 11.28
C PRO A 214 -9.36 -2.35 11.30
N LYS A 215 -8.48 -2.49 12.29
CA LYS A 215 -7.31 -1.62 12.45
C LYS A 215 -6.43 -1.79 11.21
N MET A 216 -6.46 -0.79 10.32
CA MET A 216 -5.56 -0.75 9.18
C MET A 216 -4.11 -0.65 9.68
N SER A 217 -3.19 -1.33 9.00
CA SER A 217 -1.79 -1.39 9.41
C SER A 217 -1.22 0.03 9.55
N THR A 218 -0.77 0.39 10.75
CA THR A 218 0.10 1.55 10.91
C THR A 218 1.43 1.21 10.23
N PHE A 219 1.72 1.93 9.15
CA PHE A 219 3.00 1.84 8.45
C PHE A 219 4.11 2.41 9.35
N ASP A 220 4.67 1.54 10.20
CA ASP A 220 5.98 1.79 10.82
C ASP A 220 7.02 1.41 9.76
N GLY A 221 7.61 2.40 9.11
CA GLY A 221 8.45 2.27 7.90
C GLY A 221 9.76 1.47 8.05
N LYS A 222 9.72 0.27 8.63
CA LYS A 222 10.85 -0.64 8.85
C LYS A 222 10.51 -2.13 8.66
N SER A 223 9.32 -2.50 8.17
CA SER A 223 8.99 -3.92 7.94
C SER A 223 7.96 -4.10 6.82
N ASP A 224 8.21 -5.07 5.95
CA ASP A 224 7.32 -5.46 4.85
C ASP A 224 5.88 -5.77 5.32
N TRP A 225 4.94 -5.53 4.41
CA TRP A 225 3.50 -5.76 4.58
C TRP A 225 3.24 -7.21 5.02
N ARG A 226 2.74 -7.39 6.25
CA ARG A 226 2.27 -8.71 6.72
C ARG A 226 0.77 -8.86 6.44
N PRO A 227 0.32 -9.95 5.80
CA PRO A 227 -1.11 -10.22 5.65
C PRO A 227 -1.72 -10.60 7.00
N PHE A 228 -2.87 -10.02 7.32
CA PHE A 228 -3.65 -10.41 8.49
C PHE A 228 -4.34 -11.74 8.22
N TYR A 229 -4.05 -12.77 9.01
CA TYR A 229 -4.93 -13.93 9.13
C TYR A 229 -6.12 -13.52 9.99
N THR A 230 -7.31 -13.42 9.40
CA THR A 230 -8.56 -13.28 10.14
C THR A 230 -8.90 -14.61 10.80
N GLN A 231 -8.86 -14.66 12.14
CA GLN A 231 -9.57 -15.70 12.90
C GLN A 231 -11.06 -15.30 12.96
N PHE A 232 -11.92 -16.22 12.52
CA PHE A 232 -13.38 -16.11 12.63
C PHE A 232 -13.84 -16.39 14.06
#